data_AF-A0A2X3INW5-F1
#
_entry.id   AF-A0A2X3INW5-F1
#
_cell.length_a   1.000
_cell.length_b   1.000
_cell.length_c   1.000
_cell.angle_alpha   90.00
_cell.angle_beta   90.00
_cell.angle_gamma   90.00
#
_symmetry.space_group_name_H-M   'P 1'
#
loop_
_entity.id
_entity.type
_entity.pdbx_description
1 polymer ?
#
loop_
_entity_poly.entity_id
_entity_poly.type
_entity_poly.pdbx_seq_one_letter_code
_entity_poly.pdbx_strand_id
1 'polypeptide(L)'
;MRGSALIGQNFTAAGYFQGRPSATAETADNPMASGGSNLAASNPALDKAVSERVQALRAANPDADPRVPVELVTTSASGLDNNLTLAAALWQVPRVAQARQLSVEQVTQLVNQATQTPLLSFLGQPVVNILQLNMALDALKDK
;
A
#
# COMPACT_ATOMS: atom_id res chain seq x y z
N MET A 1 3.74 12.87 -17.82
CA MET A 1 3.14 13.05 -16.48
C MET A 1 2.97 11.67 -15.86
N ARG A 2 3.59 11.37 -14.70
CA ARG A 2 3.52 10.03 -14.04
C ARG A 2 2.48 9.94 -12.90
N GLY A 3 1.70 10.99 -12.67
CA GLY A 3 0.73 11.09 -11.56
C GLY A 3 1.01 12.31 -10.67
N SER A 4 0.51 12.28 -9.44
CA SER A 4 0.72 13.32 -8.42
C SER A 4 1.04 12.70 -7.06
N ALA A 5 1.69 13.47 -6.19
CA ALA A 5 2.00 13.04 -4.83
C ALA A 5 0.78 12.92 -3.91
N LEU A 6 -0.45 13.05 -4.42
CA LEU A 6 -1.70 13.01 -3.67
C LEU A 6 -2.68 11.93 -4.17
N ILE A 7 -2.40 11.28 -5.31
CA ILE A 7 -3.32 10.31 -5.93
C ILE A 7 -2.67 8.93 -5.88
N GLY A 8 -3.35 7.99 -5.25
CA GLY A 8 -3.00 6.57 -5.26
C GLY A 8 -3.12 5.98 -6.67
N GLN A 9 -2.28 5.00 -6.97
CA GLN A 9 -2.35 4.25 -8.22
C GLN A 9 -2.44 2.76 -7.89
N ASN A 10 -3.13 2.01 -8.74
CA ASN A 10 -3.30 0.58 -8.57
C ASN A 10 -2.00 -0.18 -8.92
N PHE A 11 -1.10 -0.31 -7.95
CA PHE A 11 0.11 -1.11 -8.07
C PHE A 11 -0.16 -2.58 -7.76
N THR A 12 -0.03 -3.46 -8.76
CA THR A 12 -0.31 -4.90 -8.62
C THR A 12 0.92 -5.80 -8.81
N ALA A 13 1.97 -5.31 -9.47
CA ALA A 13 3.15 -6.14 -9.76
C ALA A 13 3.99 -6.43 -8.50
N ALA A 14 4.61 -7.62 -8.46
CA ALA A 14 5.38 -8.10 -7.31
C ALA A 14 6.58 -7.21 -6.93
N GLY A 15 7.12 -6.43 -7.87
CA GLY A 15 8.22 -5.50 -7.63
C GLY A 15 7.81 -4.14 -7.08
N TYR A 16 6.52 -3.86 -6.84
CA TYR A 16 6.06 -2.60 -6.28
C TYR A 16 5.45 -2.78 -4.90
N PHE A 17 5.51 -1.72 -4.10
CA PHE A 17 4.67 -1.60 -2.91
C PHE A 17 3.22 -1.41 -3.33
N GLN A 18 2.35 -2.20 -2.72
CA GLN A 18 0.91 -2.14 -2.94
C GLN A 18 0.32 -1.19 -1.89
N GLY A 19 -0.56 -0.29 -2.33
CA GLY A 19 -1.30 0.61 -1.45
C GLY A 19 -2.51 -0.09 -0.80
N ARG A 20 -3.38 0.71 -0.21
CA ARG A 20 -4.65 0.21 0.32
C ARG A 20 -5.59 -0.19 -0.82
N PRO A 21 -6.48 -1.18 -0.62
CA PRO A 21 -7.49 -1.50 -1.62
C PRO A 21 -8.37 -0.29 -1.96
N SER A 22 -8.59 -0.06 -3.25
CA SER A 22 -9.56 0.93 -3.72
C SER A 22 -10.92 0.27 -4.00
N ALA A 23 -11.99 1.03 -3.77
CA ALA A 23 -13.38 0.63 -4.02
C ALA A 23 -14.09 1.60 -4.98
N THR A 24 -13.33 2.32 -5.80
CA THR A 24 -13.88 3.20 -6.84
C THR A 24 -14.65 2.41 -7.89
N ALA A 25 -15.59 3.09 -8.57
CA ALA A 25 -16.38 2.49 -9.65
C ALA A 25 -15.52 2.14 -10.88
N GLU A 26 -15.94 1.09 -11.59
CA GLU A 26 -15.34 0.52 -12.82
C GLU A 26 -13.96 -0.10 -12.62
N THR A 27 -12.99 0.68 -12.15
CA THR A 27 -11.62 0.25 -11.91
C THR A 27 -11.11 0.78 -10.58
N ALA A 28 -10.16 0.06 -9.98
CA ALA A 28 -9.48 0.51 -8.75
C ALA A 28 -8.66 1.77 -9.01
N ASP A 29 -8.67 2.69 -8.04
CA ASP A 29 -7.99 3.99 -8.05
C ASP A 29 -8.44 4.92 -9.21
N ASN A 30 -9.73 4.86 -9.56
CA ASN A 30 -10.30 5.70 -10.61
C ASN A 30 -10.59 7.13 -10.09
N PRO A 31 -9.84 8.17 -10.53
CA PRO A 31 -10.02 9.52 -10.03
C PRO A 31 -11.33 10.17 -10.48
N MET A 32 -11.98 9.64 -11.53
CA MET A 32 -13.28 10.12 -12.00
C MET A 32 -14.44 9.64 -11.12
N ALA A 33 -14.25 8.57 -10.34
CA ALA A 33 -15.26 8.01 -9.45
C ALA A 33 -15.15 8.59 -8.04
N SER A 34 -13.94 8.61 -7.47
CA SER A 34 -13.62 9.11 -6.11
C SER A 34 -14.65 8.73 -5.05
N GLY A 35 -14.48 7.55 -4.44
CA GLY A 35 -15.41 7.02 -3.44
C GLY A 35 -14.88 5.77 -2.75
N GLY A 36 -15.46 5.46 -1.59
CA GLY A 36 -15.08 4.33 -0.75
C GLY A 36 -16.15 3.24 -0.66
N SER A 37 -15.80 2.12 -0.02
CA SER A 37 -16.75 1.08 0.33
C SER A 37 -17.67 1.56 1.46
N ASN A 38 -18.97 1.57 1.23
CA ASN A 38 -19.99 1.90 2.24
C ASN A 38 -20.59 0.64 2.90
N LEU A 39 -19.87 -0.50 2.86
CA LEU A 39 -20.31 -1.73 3.53
C LEU A 39 -20.20 -1.56 5.05
N ALA A 40 -21.31 -1.81 5.75
CA ALA A 40 -21.34 -1.81 7.22
C ALA A 40 -20.56 -2.99 7.80
N ALA A 41 -20.10 -2.86 9.05
CA ALA A 41 -19.40 -3.93 9.78
C ALA A 41 -20.25 -5.20 9.96
N SER A 42 -21.58 -5.07 9.98
CA SER A 42 -22.52 -6.21 10.06
C SER A 42 -22.81 -6.85 8.69
N ASN A 43 -22.22 -6.37 7.60
CA ASN A 43 -22.49 -6.88 6.26
C ASN A 43 -21.56 -8.06 5.94
N PRO A 44 -22.10 -9.28 5.69
CA PRO A 44 -21.28 -10.46 5.43
C PRO A 44 -20.44 -10.37 4.15
N ALA A 45 -20.80 -9.49 3.21
CA ALA A 45 -19.97 -9.24 2.03
C ALA A 45 -18.63 -8.59 2.39
N LEU A 46 -18.58 -7.80 3.49
CA LEU A 46 -17.32 -7.22 3.98
C LEU A 46 -16.40 -8.31 4.52
N ASP A 47 -16.92 -9.23 5.33
CA ASP A 47 -16.16 -10.35 5.87
C ASP A 47 -15.55 -11.21 4.77
N LYS A 48 -16.36 -11.53 3.74
CA LYS A 48 -15.89 -12.26 2.57
C LYS A 48 -14.75 -11.53 1.85
N ALA A 49 -14.93 -10.24 1.54
CA ALA A 49 -13.93 -9.45 0.85
C ALA A 49 -12.62 -9.31 1.65
N VAL A 50 -12.70 -9.13 2.96
CA VAL A 50 -11.52 -9.06 3.85
C VAL A 50 -10.81 -10.41 3.88
N SER A 51 -11.54 -11.52 4.02
CA SER A 51 -10.96 -12.86 4.02
C SER A 51 -10.22 -13.18 2.71
N GLU A 52 -10.83 -12.87 1.57
CA GLU A 52 -10.20 -13.05 0.24
C GLU A 52 -8.91 -12.23 0.11
N ARG A 53 -8.91 -10.97 0.55
CA ARG A 53 -7.70 -10.12 0.54
C ARG A 53 -6.61 -10.63 1.46
N VAL A 54 -6.96 -11.08 2.66
CA VAL A 54 -6.00 -11.69 3.60
C VAL A 54 -5.32 -12.90 2.96
N GLN A 55 -6.10 -13.78 2.31
CA GLN A 55 -5.55 -14.96 1.64
C GLN A 55 -4.63 -14.58 0.48
N ALA A 56 -5.05 -13.65 -0.37
CA ALA A 56 -4.25 -13.17 -1.49
C ALA A 56 -2.93 -12.51 -1.02
N LEU A 57 -2.97 -11.69 0.03
CA LEU A 57 -1.78 -11.02 0.57
C LEU A 57 -0.79 -12.01 1.18
N ARG A 58 -1.28 -13.03 1.91
CA ARG A 58 -0.42 -14.10 2.44
C ARG A 58 0.23 -14.90 1.33
N ALA A 59 -0.53 -15.25 0.29
CA ALA A 59 0.01 -15.99 -0.86
C ALA A 59 1.06 -15.18 -1.62
N ALA A 60 0.87 -13.86 -1.76
CA ALA A 60 1.82 -12.98 -2.42
C ALA A 60 3.06 -12.67 -1.57
N ASN A 61 2.97 -12.75 -0.24
CA ASN A 61 4.05 -12.40 0.70
C ASN A 61 4.37 -13.59 1.63
N PRO A 62 4.86 -14.73 1.11
CA PRO A 62 5.08 -15.94 1.90
C PRO A 62 6.13 -15.78 3.01
N ASP A 63 7.09 -14.87 2.82
CA ASP A 63 8.20 -14.63 3.76
C ASP A 63 7.91 -13.50 4.77
N ALA A 64 6.70 -12.91 4.74
CA ALA A 64 6.29 -11.85 5.67
C ALA A 64 5.61 -12.43 6.93
N ASP A 65 5.37 -11.56 7.94
CA ASP A 65 4.62 -11.96 9.13
C ASP A 65 3.21 -12.45 8.73
N PRO A 66 2.73 -13.61 9.22
CA PRO A 66 1.39 -14.11 8.89
C PRO A 66 0.23 -13.18 9.28
N ARG A 67 0.47 -12.24 10.19
CA ARG A 67 -0.48 -11.19 10.60
C ARG A 67 -0.43 -10.05 9.58
N VAL A 68 -1.42 -10.03 8.70
CA VAL A 68 -1.55 -9.01 7.66
C VAL A 68 -1.97 -7.67 8.29
N PRO A 69 -1.28 -6.56 7.99
CA PRO A 69 -1.68 -5.22 8.42
C PRO A 69 -3.09 -4.83 7.97
N VAL A 70 -3.87 -4.22 8.85
CA VAL A 70 -5.29 -3.88 8.60
C VAL A 70 -5.47 -2.93 7.41
N GLU A 71 -4.53 -2.01 7.19
CA GLU A 71 -4.59 -1.04 6.08
C GLU A 71 -4.53 -1.70 4.70
N LEU A 72 -3.84 -2.83 4.58
CA LEU A 72 -3.71 -3.56 3.31
C LEU A 72 -4.98 -4.36 2.97
N VAL A 73 -5.86 -4.60 3.94
CA VAL A 73 -7.10 -5.38 3.74
C VAL A 73 -8.36 -4.51 3.75
N THR A 74 -8.28 -3.31 4.34
CA THR A 74 -9.41 -2.37 4.45
C THR A 74 -9.33 -1.28 3.39
N THR A 75 -10.44 -1.06 2.70
CA THR A 75 -10.52 -0.02 1.66
C THR A 75 -10.40 1.38 2.26
N SER A 76 -9.82 2.30 1.51
CA SER A 76 -9.80 3.71 1.90
C SER A 76 -11.16 4.39 1.69
N ALA A 77 -11.40 5.47 2.42
CA ALA A 77 -12.65 6.23 2.30
C ALA A 77 -12.72 7.04 0.99
N SER A 78 -11.58 7.57 0.53
CA SER A 78 -11.49 8.31 -0.73
C SER A 78 -11.44 7.39 -1.96
N GLY A 79 -10.99 6.16 -1.79
CA GLY A 79 -10.67 5.25 -2.89
C GLY A 79 -9.43 5.64 -3.69
N LEU A 80 -8.68 6.64 -3.25
CA LEU A 80 -7.47 7.18 -3.92
C LEU A 80 -6.31 7.39 -2.94
N ASP A 81 -6.37 6.71 -1.79
CA ASP A 81 -5.37 6.84 -0.72
C ASP A 81 -3.99 6.39 -1.21
N ASN A 82 -3.03 7.30 -1.12
CA ASN A 82 -1.66 7.06 -1.54
C ASN A 82 -0.71 6.76 -0.37
N ASN A 83 -1.25 6.65 0.84
CA ASN A 83 -0.49 6.49 2.06
C ASN A 83 -0.69 5.11 2.69
N LEU A 84 0.37 4.64 3.33
CA LEU A 84 0.34 3.54 4.29
C LEU A 84 1.10 3.95 5.55
N THR A 85 0.79 3.33 6.69
CA THR A 85 1.71 3.40 7.82
C THR A 85 3.06 2.77 7.51
N LEU A 86 4.09 3.23 8.21
CA LEU A 86 5.44 2.67 8.13
C LEU A 86 5.43 1.15 8.35
N ALA A 87 4.69 0.65 9.34
CA ALA A 87 4.60 -0.78 9.64
C ALA A 87 4.01 -1.58 8.47
N ALA A 88 2.96 -1.07 7.82
CA ALA A 88 2.33 -1.73 6.67
C ALA A 88 3.23 -1.72 5.42
N ALA A 89 4.02 -0.66 5.21
CA ALA A 89 5.03 -0.62 4.15
C ALA A 89 6.16 -1.63 4.44
N LEU A 90 6.71 -1.65 5.65
CA LEU A 90 7.79 -2.57 6.05
C LEU A 90 7.39 -4.04 5.94
N TRP A 91 6.13 -4.38 6.21
CA TRP A 91 5.62 -5.74 6.07
C TRP A 91 5.79 -6.32 4.65
N GLN A 92 5.76 -5.47 3.61
CA GLN A 92 5.88 -5.87 2.21
C GLN A 92 7.34 -5.98 1.72
N VAL A 93 8.31 -5.53 2.52
CA VAL A 93 9.73 -5.42 2.12
C VAL A 93 10.31 -6.73 1.60
N PRO A 94 10.10 -7.90 2.23
CA PRO A 94 10.71 -9.15 1.75
C PRO A 94 10.35 -9.47 0.30
N ARG A 95 9.06 -9.37 -0.04
CA ARG A 95 8.54 -9.60 -1.39
C ARG A 95 9.17 -8.64 -2.40
N VAL A 96 9.18 -7.34 -2.09
CA VAL A 96 9.70 -6.31 -3.00
C VAL A 96 11.20 -6.47 -3.21
N ALA A 97 11.95 -6.71 -2.13
CA ALA A 97 13.39 -6.96 -2.17
C ALA A 97 13.73 -8.16 -3.05
N GLN A 98 13.02 -9.28 -2.87
CA GLN A 98 13.19 -10.49 -3.68
C GLN A 98 12.89 -10.22 -5.16
N ALA A 99 11.74 -9.61 -5.47
CA ALA A 99 11.33 -9.34 -6.85
C ALA A 99 12.25 -8.34 -7.57
N ARG A 100 12.94 -7.47 -6.83
CA ARG A 100 13.86 -6.45 -7.35
C ARG A 100 15.34 -6.85 -7.24
N GLN A 101 15.64 -8.02 -6.65
CA GLN A 101 17.02 -8.47 -6.39
C GLN A 101 17.83 -7.44 -5.58
N LEU A 102 17.16 -6.78 -4.62
CA LEU A 102 17.78 -5.83 -3.69
C LEU A 102 17.91 -6.47 -2.31
N SER A 103 18.80 -5.95 -1.48
CA SER A 103 18.85 -6.34 -0.06
C SER A 103 17.64 -5.80 0.71
N VAL A 104 17.23 -6.52 1.76
CA VAL A 104 16.15 -6.09 2.66
C VAL A 104 16.48 -4.75 3.30
N GLU A 105 17.76 -4.53 3.63
CA GLU A 105 18.27 -3.30 4.24
C GLU A 105 18.12 -2.09 3.32
N GLN A 106 18.47 -2.24 2.03
CA GLN A 106 18.31 -1.17 1.04
C GLN A 106 16.84 -0.78 0.86
N VAL A 107 15.95 -1.76 0.74
CA VAL A 107 14.52 -1.50 0.56
C VAL A 107 13.92 -0.89 1.82
N THR A 108 14.31 -1.37 3.00
CA THR A 108 13.91 -0.78 4.30
C THR A 108 14.35 0.68 4.42
N GLN A 109 15.57 1.00 3.99
CA GLN A 109 16.09 2.36 4.00
C GLN A 109 15.27 3.28 3.09
N LEU A 110 14.88 2.81 1.89
CA LEU A 110 14.00 3.56 1.00
C LEU A 110 12.64 3.84 1.63
N VAL A 111 12.03 2.85 2.29
CA VAL A 111 10.76 3.02 3.00
C VAL A 111 10.90 4.11 4.07
N ASN A 112 11.96 4.06 4.88
CA ASN A 112 12.21 5.06 5.91
C ASN A 112 12.43 6.47 5.32
N GLN A 113 13.14 6.59 4.20
CA GLN A 113 13.35 7.87 3.50
C GLN A 113 12.06 8.45 2.90
N ALA A 114 11.13 7.58 2.46
CA ALA A 114 9.84 7.97 1.94
C ALA A 114 8.78 8.21 3.04
N THR A 115 9.15 8.04 4.32
CA THR A 115 8.26 8.23 5.46
C THR A 115 8.18 9.70 5.84
N GLN A 116 6.96 10.24 5.83
CA GLN A 116 6.64 11.58 6.30
C GLN A 116 6.11 11.48 7.73
N THR A 117 6.73 12.22 8.64
CA THR A 117 6.32 12.28 10.04
C THR A 117 5.54 13.56 10.30
N PRO A 118 4.40 13.50 10.99
CA PRO A 118 3.70 14.70 11.44
C PRO A 118 4.58 15.55 12.36
N LEU A 119 4.38 16.87 12.36
CA LEU A 119 5.14 17.80 13.20
C LEU A 119 5.05 17.48 14.69
N LEU A 120 3.87 17.03 15.14
CA LEU A 120 3.61 16.58 16.50
C LEU A 120 2.90 15.22 16.43
N SER A 121 3.33 14.27 17.27
CA SER A 121 2.87 12.87 17.18
C SER A 121 1.37 12.65 17.43
N PHE A 122 0.66 13.62 18.03
CA PHE A 122 -0.77 13.53 18.25
C PHE A 122 -1.62 14.07 17.07
N LEU A 123 -0.99 14.73 16.08
CA LEU A 123 -1.69 15.27 14.91
C LEU A 123 -1.94 14.21 13.83
N GLY A 124 -1.25 13.06 13.90
CA GLY A 124 -1.40 11.99 12.93
C GLY A 124 -0.39 10.88 13.14
N GLN A 125 -0.33 9.96 12.18
CA GLN A 125 0.62 8.85 12.17
C GLN A 125 1.72 9.09 11.13
N PRO A 126 2.93 8.53 11.31
CA PRO A 126 3.91 8.47 10.24
C PRO A 126 3.35 7.72 9.03
N VAL A 127 3.40 8.35 7.85
CA VAL A 127 2.86 7.80 6.61
C VAL A 127 3.93 7.69 5.54
N VAL A 128 3.82 6.69 4.69
CA VAL A 128 4.70 6.41 3.56
C VAL A 128 3.92 6.69 2.28
N ASN A 129 4.46 7.58 1.44
CA ASN A 129 3.85 7.87 0.14
C ASN A 129 4.24 6.79 -0.88
N ILE A 130 3.25 6.00 -1.31
CA ILE A 130 3.49 4.79 -2.12
C ILE A 130 3.97 5.12 -3.53
N LEU A 131 3.43 6.16 -4.15
CA LEU A 131 3.88 6.57 -5.48
C LEU A 131 5.34 7.03 -5.46
N GLN A 132 5.71 7.89 -4.50
CA GLN A 132 7.08 8.37 -4.38
C GLN A 132 8.06 7.24 -4.09
N LEU A 133 7.68 6.30 -3.20
CA LEU A 133 8.49 5.12 -2.89
C LEU A 133 8.71 4.23 -4.12
N ASN A 134 7.66 3.95 -4.90
CA ASN A 134 7.77 3.15 -6.11
C ASN A 134 8.59 3.86 -7.20
N MET A 135 8.49 5.19 -7.32
CA MET A 135 9.36 5.96 -8.21
C MET A 135 10.83 5.92 -7.77
N ALA A 136 11.11 5.99 -6.46
CA ALA A 136 12.46 5.89 -5.93
C ALA A 136 13.06 4.49 -6.17
N LEU A 137 12.26 3.43 -6.05
CA LEU A 137 12.66 2.07 -6.42
C LEU A 137 13.04 1.94 -7.89
N ASP A 138 12.29 2.57 -8.79
CA ASP A 138 12.60 2.53 -10.22
C ASP A 138 13.89 3.28 -10.54
N ALA A 139 14.12 4.42 -9.89
CA ALA A 139 15.34 5.21 -10.07
C ALA A 139 16.63 4.49 -9.59
N LEU A 140 16.51 3.46 -8.73
CA LEU A 140 17.65 2.61 -8.37
C LEU A 140 18.06 1.65 -9.50
N LYS A 141 17.12 1.27 -10.37
CA LYS A 141 17.39 0.34 -11.49
C LYS A 141 18.13 1.04 -12.63
N ASP A 142 18.00 2.35 -12.73
CA ASP A 142 18.62 3.18 -13.76
C ASP A 142 20.07 3.60 -13.40
N LYS A 143 20.63 3.06 -12.31
CA LYS A 143 22.03 3.23 -11.87
C LYS A 143 22.80 1.94 -12.02
#